data_AF-A0A0M3IWT2-F1
#
_entry.id   AF-A0A0M3IWT2-F1
#
_cell.length_a   1.000
_cell.length_b   1.000
_cell.length_c   1.000
_cell.angle_alpha   90.00
_cell.angle_beta   90.00
_cell.angle_gamma   90.00
#
_symmetry.space_group_name_H-M   'P 1'
#
loop_
_entity.id
_entity.type
_entity.pdbx_description
1 polymer ?
#
loop_
_entity_poly.entity_id
_entity_poly.type
_entity_poly.pdbx_seq_one_letter_code
_entity_poly.pdbx_strand_id
1 'polypeptide(L)'
;LQVTCREIFIDNDDFLYSLRHGYHLRKIINKIIPDCFDLSPERFKRAPRKTRKVLQNAGVRQTLMEKYIEDEDWASQLLLICWHRFHIPKHRLFQMGDLLKLENFNDPYKSFIIQS
;
A
#
# COMPACT_ATOMS: atom_id res chain seq x y z
N LEU A 1 -10.49 -5.60 -2.54
CA LEU A 1 -9.71 -6.65 -1.84
C LEU A 1 -10.15 -8.06 -2.22
N GLN A 2 -11.43 -8.40 -2.08
CA GLN A 2 -12.00 -9.76 -2.27
C GLN A 2 -11.58 -10.54 -3.53
N VAL A 3 -11.45 -9.88 -4.70
CA VAL A 3 -11.01 -10.54 -5.95
C VAL A 3 -9.49 -10.57 -6.12
N THR A 4 -8.78 -9.67 -5.43
CA THR A 4 -7.32 -9.48 -5.57
C THR A 4 -6.52 -10.27 -4.55
N CYS A 5 -7.08 -10.46 -3.35
CA CYS A 5 -6.50 -11.18 -2.24
C CYS A 5 -7.01 -12.63 -2.16
N ARG A 6 -7.26 -13.30 -3.30
CA ARG A 6 -7.53 -14.75 -3.36
C ARG A 6 -6.32 -15.61 -2.98
N GLU A 7 -5.34 -15.03 -2.27
CA GLU A 7 -4.31 -15.81 -1.60
C GLU A 7 -4.95 -16.37 -0.33
N ILE A 8 -4.80 -17.68 -0.15
CA ILE A 8 -5.26 -18.36 1.06
C ILE A 8 -4.26 -17.95 2.14
N PHE A 9 -4.67 -17.07 3.04
CA PHE A 9 -3.93 -16.82 4.27
C PHE A 9 -4.14 -18.02 5.19
N ILE A 10 -3.10 -18.45 5.90
CA ILE A 10 -3.21 -19.59 6.83
C ILE A 10 -4.06 -19.18 8.03
N ASP A 11 -3.95 -17.90 8.45
CA ASP A 11 -4.79 -17.28 9.46
C ASP A 11 -4.83 -15.74 9.33
N ASN A 12 -5.55 -15.09 10.26
CA ASN A 12 -5.67 -13.64 10.36
C ASN A 12 -4.33 -12.94 10.62
N ASP A 13 -3.40 -13.60 11.32
CA ASP A 13 -2.10 -13.02 11.64
C ASP A 13 -1.23 -12.93 10.40
N ASP A 14 -1.27 -13.92 9.51
CA ASP A 14 -0.62 -13.88 8.20
C ASP A 14 -1.18 -12.75 7.31
N PHE A 15 -2.50 -12.56 7.33
CA PHE A 15 -3.14 -11.46 6.60
C PHE A 15 -2.66 -10.10 7.11
N LEU A 16 -2.75 -9.87 8.42
CA LEU A 16 -2.30 -8.64 9.07
C LEU A 16 -0.81 -8.42 8.88
N TYR A 17 0.01 -9.46 8.99
CA TYR A 17 1.43 -9.41 8.71
C TYR A 17 1.68 -8.93 7.28
N SER A 18 0.95 -9.48 6.30
CA SER A 18 1.09 -9.08 4.90
C SER A 18 0.67 -7.62 4.62
N LEU A 19 -0.33 -7.11 5.36
CA LEU A 19 -0.75 -5.71 5.31
C LEU A 19 0.28 -4.78 5.96
N ARG A 20 0.80 -5.14 7.13
CA ARG A 20 1.87 -4.40 7.84
C ARG A 20 3.12 -4.23 7.00
N HIS A 21 3.45 -5.23 6.19
CA HIS A 21 4.59 -5.17 5.27
C HIS A 21 4.21 -4.66 3.87
N GLY A 22 2.95 -4.27 3.68
CA GLY A 22 2.45 -3.62 2.47
C GLY A 22 2.46 -4.48 1.22
N TYR A 23 2.72 -5.78 1.32
CA TYR A 23 2.86 -6.66 0.15
C TYR A 23 1.54 -6.73 -0.64
N HIS A 24 0.44 -7.02 0.07
CA HIS A 24 -0.89 -7.09 -0.52
C HIS A 24 -1.40 -5.75 -1.03
N LEU A 25 -1.15 -4.67 -0.30
CA LEU A 25 -1.54 -3.32 -0.71
C LEU A 25 -0.83 -2.91 -2.00
N ARG A 26 0.47 -3.18 -2.11
CA ARG A 26 1.25 -2.95 -3.35
C ARG A 26 0.76 -3.82 -4.51
N LYS A 27 0.41 -5.08 -4.28
CA LYS A 27 -0.23 -5.94 -5.30
C LYS A 27 -1.54 -5.35 -5.83
N ILE A 28 -2.37 -4.82 -4.94
CA ILE A 28 -3.63 -4.16 -5.34
C ILE A 28 -3.34 -2.95 -6.23
N ILE A 29 -2.39 -2.09 -5.84
CA ILE A 29 -2.01 -0.96 -6.68
C ILE A 29 -1.45 -1.43 -8.02
N ASN A 30 -0.62 -2.48 -8.06
CA ASN A 30 -0.06 -3.02 -9.30
C ASN A 30 -1.11 -3.56 -10.27
N LYS A 31 -2.27 -4.03 -9.79
CA LYS A 31 -3.38 -4.40 -10.67
C LYS A 31 -4.05 -3.20 -11.36
N ILE A 32 -3.99 -2.03 -10.74
CA ILE A 32 -4.58 -0.80 -11.26
C ILE A 32 -3.55 -0.02 -12.10
N ILE A 33 -2.30 0.02 -11.63
CA ILE A 33 -1.16 0.67 -12.28
C ILE A 33 -0.06 -0.40 -12.42
N PRO A 34 0.05 -1.03 -13.60
CA PRO A 34 1.02 -2.10 -13.82
C PRO A 34 2.46 -1.71 -13.48
N ASP A 35 3.13 -2.58 -12.73
CA ASP A 35 4.50 -2.43 -12.25
C ASP A 35 4.76 -1.13 -11.45
N CYS A 36 3.75 -0.65 -10.73
CA CYS A 36 3.90 0.53 -9.87
C CYS A 36 4.86 0.27 -8.70
N PHE A 37 4.85 -0.92 -8.12
CA PHE A 37 5.73 -1.38 -7.04
C PHE A 37 6.51 -2.64 -7.42
N ASP A 38 7.72 -2.79 -6.90
CA ASP A 38 8.51 -4.03 -7.00
C ASP A 38 8.00 -4.99 -5.94
N LEU A 39 7.68 -6.21 -6.34
CA LEU A 39 7.21 -7.27 -5.45
C LEU A 39 8.28 -8.36 -5.27
N SER A 40 9.48 -8.19 -5.83
CA SER A 40 10.56 -9.16 -5.68
C SER A 40 11.05 -9.23 -4.23
N PRO A 41 11.30 -10.44 -3.68
CA PRO A 41 11.80 -10.63 -2.32
C PRO A 41 13.11 -9.90 -2.02
N GLU A 42 13.96 -9.75 -3.03
CA GLU A 42 15.29 -9.13 -2.92
C GLU A 42 15.24 -7.59 -2.89
N ARG A 43 14.10 -6.99 -3.27
CA ARG A 43 13.95 -5.52 -3.41
C ARG A 43 12.69 -4.98 -2.75
N PHE A 44 12.32 -5.52 -1.59
CA PHE A 44 11.34 -4.91 -0.68
C PHE A 44 11.64 -3.45 -0.27
N LYS A 45 12.79 -2.94 -0.70
CA LYS A 45 13.46 -1.73 -0.30
C LYS A 45 13.45 -0.65 -1.39
N ARG A 46 13.58 -0.98 -2.68
CA ARG A 46 13.67 0.06 -3.73
C ARG A 46 12.32 0.39 -4.34
N ALA A 47 11.88 1.64 -4.25
CA ALA A 47 10.76 2.13 -5.06
C ALA A 47 11.14 2.00 -6.55
N PRO A 48 10.38 1.27 -7.39
CA PRO A 48 10.66 1.20 -8.81
C PRO A 48 10.77 2.58 -9.46
N ARG A 49 11.61 2.68 -10.50
CA ARG A 49 11.63 3.85 -11.40
C ARG A 49 10.22 4.23 -11.90
N LYS A 50 9.30 3.27 -11.98
CA LYS A 50 7.89 3.50 -12.35
C LYS A 50 7.08 4.21 -11.25
N THR A 51 7.25 3.89 -9.96
CA THR A 51 6.59 4.62 -8.86
C THR A 51 6.95 6.10 -8.91
N ARG A 52 8.24 6.39 -9.10
CA ARG A 52 8.73 7.76 -9.24
C ARG A 52 8.04 8.49 -10.38
N LYS A 53 7.97 7.89 -11.57
CA LYS A 53 7.27 8.48 -12.73
C LYS A 53 5.78 8.71 -12.45
N VAL A 54 5.11 7.77 -11.78
CA VAL A 54 3.69 7.90 -11.41
C VAL A 54 3.48 9.12 -10.48
N LEU A 55 4.33 9.27 -9.46
CA LEU A 55 4.26 10.39 -8.53
C LEU A 55 4.62 11.73 -9.18
N GLN A 56 5.62 11.75 -10.07
CA GLN A 56 5.99 12.94 -10.86
C GLN A 56 4.83 13.40 -11.73
N ASN A 57 4.19 12.47 -12.47
CA ASN A 57 3.04 12.76 -13.31
C ASN A 57 1.82 13.23 -12.51
N ALA A 58 1.74 12.86 -11.22
CA ALA A 58 0.70 13.30 -10.31
C ALA A 58 1.01 14.66 -9.63
N GLY A 59 2.11 15.32 -10.02
CA GLY A 59 2.48 16.65 -9.55
C GLY A 59 3.09 16.67 -8.13
N VAL A 60 3.56 15.53 -7.61
CA VAL A 60 4.24 15.48 -6.31
C VAL A 60 5.58 16.21 -6.40
N ARG A 61 5.90 17.05 -5.42
CA ARG A 61 7.16 17.80 -5.38
C ARG A 61 8.36 16.85 -5.31
N GLN A 62 9.42 17.18 -6.03
CA GLN A 62 10.66 16.40 -6.10
C GLN A 62 11.25 16.11 -4.71
N THR A 63 11.25 17.09 -3.81
CA THR A 63 11.76 16.93 -2.44
C THR A 63 10.97 15.93 -1.59
N LEU A 64 9.64 15.86 -1.79
CA LEU A 64 8.81 14.83 -1.15
C LEU A 64 9.11 13.47 -1.76
N MET A 65 9.22 13.38 -3.09
CA MET A 65 9.55 12.12 -3.76
C MET A 65 10.92 11.58 -3.36
N GLU A 66 11.94 12.43 -3.22
CA GLU A 66 13.27 12.04 -2.73
C GLU A 66 13.19 11.44 -1.34
N LYS A 67 12.57 12.15 -0.39
CA LYS A 67 12.37 11.66 0.98
C LYS A 67 11.71 10.28 1.02
N TYR A 68 10.58 10.09 0.33
CA TYR A 68 9.83 8.82 0.42
C TYR A 68 10.42 7.68 -0.40
N ILE A 69 11.24 7.97 -1.41
CA ILE A 69 11.93 6.95 -2.21
C ILE A 69 13.25 6.55 -1.57
N GLU A 70 13.98 7.49 -0.97
CA GLU A 70 15.26 7.25 -0.29
C GLU A 70 15.06 6.54 1.06
N ASP A 71 13.99 6.86 1.79
CA ASP A 71 13.64 6.18 3.05
C ASP A 71 13.00 4.80 2.83
N GLU A 72 12.80 4.39 1.57
CA GLU A 72 12.23 3.08 1.22
C GLU A 72 10.85 2.80 1.85
N ASP A 73 10.14 3.85 2.26
CA ASP A 73 8.85 3.77 2.95
C ASP A 73 7.71 3.52 1.97
N TRP A 74 7.39 2.24 1.79
CA TRP A 74 6.30 1.79 0.93
C TRP A 74 4.94 2.41 1.32
N ALA A 75 4.70 2.65 2.61
CA ALA A 75 3.40 3.12 3.10
C ALA A 75 3.20 4.57 2.69
N SER A 76 4.18 5.42 2.92
CA SER A 76 4.14 6.81 2.45
C SER A 76 4.02 6.91 0.93
N GLN A 77 4.76 6.08 0.17
CA GLN A 77 4.64 6.04 -1.29
C GLN A 77 3.21 5.65 -1.73
N LEU A 78 2.62 4.63 -1.09
CA LEU A 78 1.26 4.19 -1.39
C LEU A 78 0.23 5.27 -1.06
N LEU A 79 0.36 5.93 0.09
CA LEU A 79 -0.53 7.02 0.50
C LEU A 79 -0.47 8.21 -0.47
N LEU A 80 0.72 8.55 -0.98
CA LEU A 80 0.88 9.58 -1.99
C LEU A 80 0.21 9.20 -3.31
N ILE A 81 0.33 7.94 -3.76
CA ILE A 81 -0.38 7.46 -4.95
C ILE A 81 -1.89 7.55 -4.73
N CYS A 82 -2.38 7.07 -3.58
CA CYS A 82 -3.79 7.17 -3.22
C CYS A 82 -4.32 8.60 -3.24
N TRP A 83 -3.56 9.54 -2.67
CA TRP A 83 -3.97 10.94 -2.63
C TRP A 83 -3.87 11.61 -4.00
N HIS A 84 -2.72 11.54 -4.66
CA HIS A 84 -2.45 12.33 -5.87
C HIS A 84 -2.91 11.67 -7.16
N ARG A 85 -2.84 10.34 -7.26
CA ARG A 85 -3.17 9.60 -8.49
C ARG A 85 -4.59 9.07 -8.50
N PHE A 86 -5.13 8.68 -7.34
CA PHE A 86 -6.50 8.19 -7.20
C PHE A 86 -7.46 9.22 -6.59
N HIS A 87 -6.98 10.42 -6.24
CA HIS A 87 -7.78 11.50 -5.65
C HIS A 87 -8.57 11.07 -4.41
N ILE A 88 -8.04 10.13 -3.63
CA ILE A 88 -8.66 9.68 -2.39
C ILE A 88 -8.47 10.79 -1.34
N PRO A 89 -9.57 11.30 -0.72
CA PRO A 89 -9.47 12.31 0.33
C PRO A 89 -8.65 11.82 1.51
N LYS A 90 -7.83 12.69 2.11
CA LYS A 90 -6.96 12.35 3.25
C LYS A 90 -7.68 11.68 4.42
N HIS A 91 -8.90 12.12 4.74
CA HIS A 91 -9.69 11.56 5.84
C HIS A 91 -10.14 10.10 5.61
N ARG A 92 -9.99 9.58 4.38
CA ARG A 92 -10.25 8.18 4.03
C ARG A 92 -8.99 7.33 3.92
N LEU A 93 -7.82 7.95 4.02
CA LEU A 93 -6.56 7.24 4.01
C LEU A 93 -6.28 6.68 5.40
N PHE A 94 -5.71 5.48 5.44
CA PHE A 94 -5.26 4.88 6.70
C PHE A 94 -4.00 5.61 7.21
N GLN A 95 -3.81 5.57 8.52
CA GLN A 95 -2.53 5.87 9.17
C GLN A 95 -1.73 4.59 9.32
N MET A 96 -0.40 4.69 9.35
CA MET A 96 0.46 3.50 9.51
C MET A 96 0.11 2.69 10.79
N GLY A 97 -0.32 3.39 11.85
CA GLY A 97 -0.82 2.77 13.08
C GLY A 97 -2.05 1.88 12.87
N ASP A 98 -2.89 2.17 11.88
CA ASP A 98 -4.10 1.39 11.60
C ASP A 98 -3.77 -0.02 11.12
N LEU A 99 -2.62 -0.20 10.48
CA LEU A 99 -2.17 -1.52 10.00
C LEU A 99 -1.58 -2.39 11.12
N LEU A 100 -1.31 -1.83 12.30
CA LEU A 100 -0.64 -2.54 13.38
C LEU A 100 -1.54 -3.54 14.10
N LYS A 101 -2.85 -3.33 14.19
CA LYS A 101 -3.75 -4.25 14.89
C LYS A 101 -5.06 -4.36 14.17
N LEU A 102 -5.66 -5.55 14.19
CA LEU A 102 -7.01 -5.78 13.64
C LEU A 102 -8.05 -4.83 14.25
N GLU A 103 -7.87 -4.52 15.54
CA GLU A 103 -8.74 -3.63 16.31
C GLU A 103 -8.84 -2.22 15.74
N ASN A 104 -7.80 -1.78 15.03
CA ASN A 104 -7.72 -0.43 14.46
C ASN A 104 -8.47 -0.31 13.13
N PHE A 105 -8.89 -1.44 12.52
CA PHE A 105 -9.70 -1.41 11.32
C PHE A 105 -11.16 -1.11 11.68
N ASN A 106 -11.75 -0.13 11.01
CA ASN A 106 -13.18 0.16 11.11
C ASN A 106 -14.00 -0.83 10.25
N ASP A 107 -15.27 -1.03 10.61
CA ASP A 107 -16.20 -1.72 9.72
C ASP A 107 -16.45 -0.90 8.43
N PRO A 108 -16.62 -1.56 7.27
CA PRO A 108 -16.80 -3.01 7.07
C PRO A 108 -15.49 -3.80 6.92
N TYR A 109 -14.33 -3.16 6.99
CA TYR A 109 -13.04 -3.81 6.74
C TYR A 109 -12.70 -4.84 7.80
N LYS A 110 -13.00 -4.55 9.07
CA LYS A 110 -12.77 -5.50 10.17
C LYS A 110 -13.57 -6.79 9.99
N SER A 111 -14.86 -6.66 9.69
CA SER A 111 -15.74 -7.80 9.38
C SER A 111 -15.23 -8.64 8.20
N PHE A 112 -14.70 -7.98 7.16
CA PHE A 112 -14.12 -8.69 6.01
C PHE A 112 -12.89 -9.52 6.39
N ILE A 113 -12.01 -8.98 7.24
CA ILE A 113 -10.77 -9.66 7.66
C ILE A 113 -11.09 -10.87 8.54
N ILE A 114 -12.01 -10.73 9.49
CA ILE A 114 -12.40 -11.82 10.40
C ILE A 114 -13.01 -13.02 9.64
N GLN A 115 -13.64 -12.78 8.49
CA GLN A 115 -14.31 -13.80 7.68
C GLN A 115 -13.41 -14.47 6.62
N SER A 116 -12.21 -13.94 6.38
CA SER A 116 -11.24 -14.46 5.40
C SER A 116 -10.23 -15.41 6.05
#